data_AF-A0A2G5U9K8-F1
#
_entry.id   AF-A0A2G5U9K8-F1
#
_cell.length_a   1.000
_cell.length_b   1.000
_cell.length_c   1.000
_cell.angle_alpha   90.00
_cell.angle_beta   90.00
_cell.angle_gamma   90.00
#
_symmetry.space_group_name_H-M   'P 1'
#
loop_
_entity.id
_entity.type
_entity.pdbx_description
1 polymer ?
#
loop_
_entity_poly.entity_id
_entity_poly.type
_entity_poly.pdbx_seq_one_letter_code
_entity_poly.pdbx_strand_id
1 'polypeptide(L)'
;MTKSNIQDDPVYKTMKTQMLKFIKNIKFKLYILDALPRHHRKIFDIVPLLKNHTSPEKIDKLMIKPDNFEMARKRHAQLIKDCNLEIPGKCVLVDYKPEFFQKSTNSYRYFDEKGISYWTQGHHLSPHGIEHVRHVWTDICRKL
;
A
#
# COMPACT_ATOMS: atom_id res chain seq x y z
N MET A 1 4.86 -9.02 -26.22
CA MET A 1 3.97 -9.17 -25.05
C MET A 1 2.72 -8.36 -25.32
N THR A 2 1.59 -9.02 -25.61
CA THR A 2 0.29 -8.38 -25.79
C THR A 2 -0.12 -7.67 -24.50
N LYS A 3 -0.39 -6.36 -24.56
CA LYS A 3 -0.94 -5.61 -23.43
C LYS A 3 -2.30 -6.21 -23.09
N SER A 4 -2.41 -7.00 -22.02
CA SER A 4 -3.71 -7.44 -21.52
C SER A 4 -4.49 -6.21 -21.04
N ASN A 5 -5.70 -6.00 -21.56
CA ASN A 5 -6.56 -4.93 -21.10
C ASN A 5 -6.94 -5.18 -19.63
N ILE A 6 -6.85 -4.15 -18.77
CA ILE A 6 -7.23 -4.26 -17.36
C ILE A 6 -8.70 -4.67 -17.19
N GLN A 7 -9.55 -4.33 -18.17
CA GLN A 7 -10.96 -4.72 -18.19
C GLN A 7 -11.17 -6.23 -18.34
N ASP A 8 -10.17 -6.96 -18.87
CA ASP A 8 -10.22 -8.41 -19.02
C ASP A 8 -9.62 -9.16 -17.82
N ASP A 9 -8.99 -8.45 -16.88
CA ASP A 9 -8.40 -9.03 -15.68
C ASP A 9 -9.50 -9.61 -14.75
N PRO A 10 -9.48 -10.93 -14.45
CA PRO A 10 -10.54 -11.56 -13.66
C PRO A 10 -10.59 -11.08 -12.21
N VAL A 11 -9.43 -10.71 -11.63
CA VAL A 11 -9.35 -10.13 -10.29
C VAL A 11 -9.98 -8.73 -10.32
N TYR A 12 -9.66 -7.92 -11.33
CA TYR A 12 -10.27 -6.61 -11.50
C TYR A 12 -11.80 -6.69 -11.66
N LYS A 13 -12.32 -7.59 -12.49
CA LYS A 13 -13.77 -7.80 -12.66
C LYS A 13 -14.46 -8.10 -11.34
N THR A 14 -13.84 -8.94 -10.51
CA THR A 14 -14.32 -9.26 -9.16
C THR A 14 -14.29 -8.04 -8.25
N MET A 15 -13.16 -7.32 -8.20
CA MET A 15 -13.01 -6.10 -7.40
C MET A 15 -14.05 -5.03 -7.78
N LYS A 16 -14.27 -4.80 -9.08
CA LYS A 16 -15.28 -3.87 -9.61
C LYS A 16 -16.68 -4.28 -9.16
N THR A 17 -17.04 -5.54 -9.33
CA THR A 17 -18.36 -6.05 -8.92
C THR A 17 -18.60 -5.84 -7.42
N GLN A 18 -17.60 -6.09 -6.58
CA GLN A 18 -17.72 -5.87 -5.13
C GLN A 18 -17.78 -4.38 -4.76
N MET A 19 -16.94 -3.56 -5.39
CA MET A 19 -16.96 -2.11 -5.20
C MET A 19 -18.34 -1.52 -5.52
N LEU A 20 -18.95 -1.91 -6.63
CA LEU A 20 -20.30 -1.46 -7.02
C LEU A 20 -21.37 -1.84 -5.99
N LYS A 21 -21.22 -2.98 -5.30
CA LYS A 21 -22.10 -3.37 -4.19
C LYS A 21 -21.87 -2.49 -2.96
N PHE A 22 -20.62 -2.17 -2.64
CA PHE A 22 -20.31 -1.32 -1.48
C PHE A 22 -20.80 0.12 -1.67
N ILE A 23 -20.53 0.75 -2.81
CA ILE A 23 -20.84 2.18 -3.00
C ILE A 23 -22.34 2.49 -2.93
N LYS A 24 -23.19 1.51 -3.23
CA LYS A 24 -24.66 1.61 -3.11
C LYS A 24 -25.14 1.64 -1.67
N ASN A 25 -24.37 1.06 -0.74
CA ASN A 25 -24.79 0.84 0.65
C ASN A 25 -24.02 1.72 1.67
N ILE A 26 -22.90 2.34 1.28
CA ILE A 26 -22.17 3.26 2.15
C ILE A 26 -22.68 4.69 1.96
N LYS A 27 -22.86 5.42 3.07
CA LYS A 27 -23.33 6.82 3.03
C LYS A 27 -22.25 7.78 2.50
N PHE A 28 -21.04 7.69 3.04
CA PHE A 28 -19.96 8.65 2.80
C PHE A 28 -19.07 8.24 1.62
N LYS A 29 -17.81 7.90 1.86
CA LYS A 29 -16.83 7.56 0.84
C LYS A 29 -16.30 6.14 1.01
N LEU A 30 -15.89 5.52 -0.10
CA LEU A 30 -15.08 4.30 -0.09
C LEU A 30 -13.61 4.69 -0.19
N TYR A 31 -12.82 4.34 0.82
CA TYR A 31 -11.38 4.54 0.80
C TYR A 31 -10.69 3.25 0.39
N ILE A 32 -9.80 3.33 -0.59
CA ILE A 32 -9.01 2.19 -1.05
C ILE A 32 -7.56 2.51 -0.75
N LEU A 33 -6.97 1.77 0.18
CA LEU A 33 -5.54 1.83 0.44
C LEU A 33 -4.79 1.15 -0.71
N ASP A 34 -3.91 1.90 -1.36
CA ASP A 34 -3.17 1.39 -2.50
C ASP A 34 -2.12 0.34 -2.07
N ALA A 35 -1.78 -0.54 -3.00
CA ALA A 35 -0.92 -1.67 -2.71
C ALA A 35 0.54 -1.24 -2.48
N LEU A 36 1.16 -1.88 -1.50
CA LEU A 36 2.58 -1.86 -1.21
C LEU A 36 3.13 -3.29 -1.28
N PRO A 37 4.44 -3.48 -1.56
CA PRO A 37 5.02 -4.81 -1.53
C PRO A 37 5.00 -5.38 -0.12
N ARG A 38 4.83 -6.70 0.00
CA ARG A 38 4.84 -7.35 1.31
C ARG A 38 6.28 -7.62 1.76
N HIS A 39 6.52 -7.57 3.07
CA HIS A 39 7.72 -8.20 3.62
C HIS A 39 7.55 -9.73 3.57
N HIS A 40 8.64 -10.44 3.25
CA HIS A 40 8.66 -11.90 3.14
C HIS A 40 9.54 -12.57 4.21
N ARG A 41 10.30 -11.78 4.97
CA ARG A 41 11.09 -12.23 6.12
C ARG A 41 10.46 -11.84 7.44
N LYS A 42 11.05 -12.33 8.53
CA LYS A 42 10.60 -11.99 9.88
C LYS A 42 11.01 -10.56 10.20
N ILE A 43 10.06 -9.71 10.58
CA ILE A 43 10.32 -8.30 10.91
C ILE A 43 11.38 -8.15 12.00
N PHE A 44 11.44 -9.10 12.94
CA PHE A 44 12.44 -9.11 14.00
C PHE A 44 13.88 -9.42 13.55
N ASP A 45 14.09 -9.82 12.29
CA ASP A 45 15.44 -9.99 11.71
C ASP A 45 16.12 -8.63 11.43
N ILE A 46 15.36 -7.53 11.38
CA ILE A 46 15.87 -6.18 11.10
C ILE A 46 16.89 -5.74 12.15
N VAL A 47 16.56 -5.88 13.44
CA VAL A 47 17.43 -5.40 14.53
C VAL A 47 18.77 -6.14 14.57
N PRO A 48 18.83 -7.48 14.50
CA PRO A 48 20.10 -8.20 14.37
C PRO A 48 20.93 -7.78 13.15
N LEU A 49 20.31 -7.57 11.98
CA LEU A 49 21.02 -7.17 10.77
C LEU A 49 21.66 -5.78 10.92
N LEU A 50 20.94 -4.83 11.52
CA LEU A 50 21.46 -3.49 11.83
C LEU A 50 22.60 -3.56 12.84
N LYS A 51 22.47 -4.37 13.91
CA LYS A 51 23.55 -4.59 14.88
C LYS A 51 24.81 -5.16 14.24
N ASN A 52 24.65 -5.97 13.18
CA ASN A 52 25.76 -6.51 12.39
C ASN A 52 26.23 -5.55 11.28
N HIS A 53 25.89 -4.25 11.35
CA HIS A 53 26.29 -3.23 10.38
C HIS A 53 25.85 -3.53 8.93
N THR A 54 24.78 -4.31 8.74
CA THR A 54 24.18 -4.50 7.42
C THR A 54 23.55 -3.17 6.99
N SER A 55 23.88 -2.69 5.79
CA SER A 55 23.34 -1.41 5.33
C SER A 55 21.82 -1.50 5.17
N PRO A 56 21.06 -0.43 5.47
CA PRO A 56 19.61 -0.42 5.34
C PRO A 56 19.11 -0.86 3.95
N GLU A 57 19.82 -0.53 2.88
CA GLU A 57 19.48 -0.92 1.49
C GLU A 57 19.55 -2.43 1.28
N LYS A 58 20.55 -3.07 1.91
CA LYS A 58 20.67 -4.54 1.88
C LYS A 58 19.53 -5.15 2.69
N ILE A 59 19.17 -4.57 3.83
CA ILE A 59 18.02 -5.03 4.64
C ILE A 59 16.73 -4.88 3.85
N ASP A 60 16.48 -3.74 3.21
CA ASP A 60 15.29 -3.51 2.37
C ASP A 60 15.13 -4.62 1.32
N LYS A 61 16.21 -4.96 0.59
CA LYS A 61 16.21 -6.03 -0.42
C LYS A 61 15.99 -7.42 0.17
N LEU A 62 16.51 -7.68 1.38
CA LEU A 62 16.28 -8.94 2.09
C LEU A 62 14.87 -9.05 2.64
N MET A 63 14.25 -7.94 3.03
CA MET A 63 12.95 -7.92 3.70
C MET A 63 11.80 -7.87 2.71
N ILE A 64 11.92 -7.08 1.64
CA ILE A 64 10.85 -6.76 0.72
C ILE A 64 10.89 -7.70 -0.48
N LYS A 65 9.77 -8.36 -0.77
CA LYS A 65 9.59 -9.09 -2.02
C LYS A 65 8.83 -8.18 -2.99
N PRO A 66 9.47 -7.64 -4.04
CA PRO A 66 8.79 -6.81 -5.01
C PRO A 66 8.11 -7.72 -6.04
N ASP A 67 7.00 -8.34 -5.66
CA ASP A 67 6.19 -9.10 -6.60
C ASP A 67 4.69 -8.74 -6.52
N ASN A 68 4.09 -8.61 -7.70
CA ASN A 68 2.65 -8.50 -7.95
C ASN A 68 1.91 -7.26 -7.43
N PHE A 69 2.52 -6.43 -6.57
CA PHE A 69 1.84 -5.24 -6.03
C PHE A 69 1.59 -4.18 -7.12
N GLU A 70 2.42 -4.05 -8.15
CA GLU A 70 2.24 -3.09 -9.24
C GLU A 70 0.97 -3.36 -10.05
N MET A 71 0.63 -4.64 -10.26
CA MET A 71 -0.63 -5.02 -10.89
C MET A 71 -1.82 -4.66 -9.98
N ALA A 72 -1.69 -4.85 -8.66
CA ALA A 72 -2.72 -4.40 -7.72
C ALA A 72 -2.90 -2.87 -7.76
N ARG A 73 -1.81 -2.09 -7.83
CA ARG A 73 -1.88 -0.63 -7.99
C ARG A 73 -2.59 -0.21 -9.28
N LYS A 74 -2.32 -0.89 -10.41
CA LYS A 74 -3.04 -0.67 -11.67
C LYS A 74 -4.55 -0.96 -11.52
N ARG A 75 -4.90 -2.05 -10.84
CA ARG A 75 -6.30 -2.40 -10.56
C ARG A 75 -6.98 -1.35 -9.68
N HIS A 76 -6.34 -0.90 -8.60
CA HIS A 76 -6.88 0.16 -7.75
C HIS A 76 -7.08 1.48 -8.50
N ALA A 77 -6.09 1.89 -9.30
CA ALA A 77 -6.20 3.11 -10.11
C ALA A 77 -7.39 3.04 -11.08
N GLN A 78 -7.63 1.89 -11.73
CA GLN A 78 -8.80 1.71 -12.59
C GLN A 78 -10.10 1.66 -11.78
N LEU A 79 -10.09 1.02 -10.62
CA LEU A 79 -11.26 0.88 -9.75
C LEU A 79 -11.77 2.23 -9.24
N ILE A 80 -10.85 3.15 -8.90
CA ILE A 80 -11.17 4.52 -8.49
C ILE A 80 -11.78 5.32 -9.64
N LYS A 81 -11.26 5.16 -10.87
CA LYS A 81 -11.84 5.79 -12.06
C LYS A 81 -13.27 5.30 -12.27
N ASP A 82 -13.46 3.98 -12.33
CA ASP A 82 -14.78 3.38 -12.56
C ASP A 82 -15.77 3.76 -11.44
N CYS A 83 -15.35 3.74 -10.17
CA CYS A 83 -16.21 4.16 -9.06
C CYS A 83 -16.69 5.62 -9.20
N ASN A 84 -15.77 6.53 -9.54
CA ASN A 84 -16.09 7.95 -9.64
C ASN A 84 -16.82 8.31 -10.94
N LEU A 85 -16.86 7.41 -11.93
CA LEU A 85 -17.78 7.49 -13.06
C LEU A 85 -19.22 7.16 -12.66
N GLU A 86 -19.41 6.19 -11.75
CA GLU A 86 -20.73 5.80 -11.26
C GLU A 86 -21.31 6.83 -10.29
N ILE A 87 -20.51 7.28 -9.31
CA ILE A 87 -20.89 8.31 -8.35
C ILE A 87 -19.71 9.27 -8.17
N PRO A 88 -19.78 10.51 -8.71
CA PRO A 88 -18.67 11.47 -8.64
C PRO A 88 -18.19 11.71 -7.21
N GLY A 89 -16.87 11.58 -6.99
CA GLY A 89 -16.23 11.85 -5.70
C GLY A 89 -16.49 10.81 -4.60
N LYS A 90 -17.12 9.67 -4.93
CA LYS A 90 -17.47 8.60 -3.98
C LYS A 90 -16.27 7.81 -3.49
N CYS A 91 -15.28 7.59 -4.34
CA CYS A 91 -14.09 6.81 -4.00
C CYS A 91 -12.82 7.64 -3.92
N VAL A 92 -12.00 7.35 -2.91
CA VAL A 92 -10.71 8.01 -2.66
C VAL A 92 -9.61 6.95 -2.59
N LEU A 93 -8.56 7.14 -3.38
CA LEU A 93 -7.33 6.35 -3.25
C LEU A 93 -6.46 6.93 -2.14
N VAL A 94 -6.02 6.09 -1.21
CA VAL A 94 -5.06 6.44 -0.16
C VAL A 94 -3.74 5.79 -0.53
N ASP A 95 -2.66 6.56 -0.68
CA ASP A 95 -1.36 6.01 -1.10
C ASP A 95 -0.29 6.24 -0.04
N TYR A 96 0.23 5.16 0.52
CA TYR A 96 1.35 5.18 1.46
C TYR A 96 2.72 5.06 0.78
N LYS A 97 2.79 4.94 -0.55
CA LYS A 97 4.08 4.88 -1.25
C LYS A 97 5.01 6.04 -0.87
N PRO A 98 4.56 7.32 -0.77
CA PRO A 98 5.43 8.42 -0.36
C PRO A 98 6.09 8.22 1.01
N GLU A 99 5.44 7.48 1.91
CA GLU A 99 5.89 7.28 3.29
C GLU A 99 6.93 6.17 3.44
N PHE A 100 6.93 5.20 2.52
CA PHE A 100 7.78 4.02 2.62
C PHE A 100 8.76 3.85 1.47
N PHE A 101 8.55 4.51 0.33
CA PHE A 101 9.41 4.37 -0.83
C PHE A 101 10.58 5.36 -0.78
N GLN A 102 11.78 4.82 -0.70
CA GLN A 102 13.03 5.58 -0.70
C GLN A 102 13.52 5.77 -2.13
N LYS A 103 13.50 7.02 -2.62
CA LYS A 103 13.93 7.38 -3.98
C LYS A 103 15.43 7.17 -4.21
N SER A 104 16.25 7.46 -3.19
CA SER A 104 17.72 7.35 -3.28
C SER A 104 18.18 5.91 -3.50
N THR A 105 17.48 4.95 -2.90
CA THR A 105 17.84 3.53 -2.89
C THR A 105 16.95 2.69 -3.81
N ASN A 106 15.91 3.32 -4.38
CA ASN A 106 14.88 2.69 -5.20
C ASN A 106 14.27 1.45 -4.51
N SER A 107 14.03 1.55 -3.20
CA SER A 107 13.54 0.45 -2.35
C SER A 107 12.42 0.92 -1.43
N TYR A 108 11.67 -0.02 -0.87
CA TYR A 108 10.75 0.26 0.23
C TYR A 108 11.46 0.00 1.56
N ARG A 109 11.25 0.88 2.54
CA ARG A 109 11.82 0.79 3.88
C ARG A 109 10.71 0.75 4.93
N TYR A 110 10.69 -0.33 5.71
CA TYR A 110 9.64 -0.63 6.69
C TYR A 110 10.12 -0.56 8.14
N PHE A 111 11.21 0.16 8.38
CA PHE A 111 11.78 0.40 9.71
C PHE A 111 12.45 1.77 9.76
N ASP A 112 12.54 2.34 10.96
CA ASP A 112 13.21 3.61 11.25
C ASP A 112 14.75 3.43 11.39
N GLU A 113 15.48 4.52 11.67
CA GLU A 113 16.94 4.43 11.88
C GLU A 113 17.36 3.54 13.07
N LYS A 114 16.44 3.25 14.02
CA LYS A 114 16.68 2.40 15.19
C LYS A 114 16.33 0.94 14.92
N GLY A 115 15.79 0.61 13.76
CA GLY A 115 15.31 -0.73 13.40
C GLY A 115 13.93 -1.06 13.94
N ILE A 116 13.19 -0.08 14.47
CA ILE A 116 11.81 -0.25 14.88
C ILE A 116 10.95 -0.33 13.63
N SER A 117 10.22 -1.43 13.47
CA SER A 117 9.43 -1.63 12.27
C SER A 117 8.09 -0.89 12.31
N TYR A 118 7.74 -0.29 11.18
CA TYR A 118 6.40 0.26 10.91
C TYR A 118 5.35 -0.84 10.65
N TRP A 119 5.77 -2.09 10.47
CA TRP A 119 4.90 -3.21 10.14
C TRP A 119 5.03 -4.32 11.17
N THR A 120 3.93 -5.03 11.38
CA THR A 120 3.89 -6.26 12.17
C THR A 120 4.22 -7.47 11.29
N GLN A 121 4.54 -8.61 11.90
CA GLN A 121 4.80 -9.83 11.13
C GLN A 121 3.63 -10.22 10.22
N GLY A 122 2.39 -9.95 10.64
CA GLY A 122 1.16 -10.25 9.92
C GLY A 122 0.76 -9.22 8.85
N HIS A 123 1.68 -8.36 8.39
CA HIS A 123 1.43 -7.38 7.32
C HIS A 123 0.43 -6.27 7.67
N HIS A 124 0.24 -5.97 8.96
CA HIS A 124 -0.48 -4.78 9.44
C HIS A 124 0.51 -3.69 9.86
N LEU A 125 0.07 -2.44 9.93
CA LEU A 125 0.87 -1.38 10.57
C LEU A 125 1.05 -1.68 12.07
N SER A 126 2.26 -1.46 12.57
CA SER A 126 2.52 -1.41 14.01
C SER A 126 2.00 -0.10 14.61
N PRO A 127 1.93 0.06 15.96
CA PRO A 127 1.63 1.37 16.55
C PRO A 127 2.55 2.48 16.04
N HIS A 128 3.83 2.16 15.84
CA HIS A 128 4.80 3.09 15.25
C HIS A 128 4.48 3.40 13.78
N GLY A 129 4.06 2.40 13.00
CA GLY A 129 3.61 2.60 11.62
C GLY A 129 2.35 3.41 11.48
N ILE A 130 1.41 3.29 12.43
CA ILE A 130 0.19 4.11 12.46
C ILE A 130 0.56 5.58 12.68
N GLU A 131 1.47 5.88 13.61
CA GLU A 131 1.94 7.26 13.82
C GLU A 131 2.67 7.78 12.58
N HIS A 132 3.50 6.95 11.94
CA HIS A 132 4.24 7.31 10.73
C HIS A 132 3.34 7.75 9.57
N VAL A 133 2.17 7.13 9.39
CA VAL A 133 1.23 7.48 8.31
C VAL A 133 0.07 8.38 8.77
N ARG A 134 0.12 8.89 10.01
CA ARG A 134 -0.99 9.64 10.62
C ARG A 134 -1.34 10.90 9.86
N HIS A 135 -0.35 11.60 9.31
CA HIS A 135 -0.57 12.82 8.52
C HIS A 135 -1.40 12.56 7.27
N VAL A 136 -1.23 11.39 6.62
CA VAL A 136 -2.01 11.01 5.43
C VAL A 136 -3.51 11.02 5.74
N TRP A 137 -3.91 10.43 6.87
CA TRP A 137 -5.31 10.43 7.30
C TRP A 137 -5.78 11.78 7.80
N THR A 138 -4.91 12.51 8.50
CA THR A 138 -5.22 13.87 8.97
C THR A 138 -5.59 14.77 7.78
N ASP A 139 -4.83 14.69 6.69
CA ASP A 139 -5.08 15.46 5.48
C ASP A 139 -6.33 15.02 4.73
N ILE A 140 -6.66 13.72 4.75
CA ILE A 140 -7.93 13.21 4.22
C ILE A 140 -9.10 13.75 5.03
N CYS A 141 -9.03 13.68 6.35
CA CYS A 141 -10.10 14.11 7.24
C CYS A 141 -10.36 15.62 7.17
N ARG A 142 -9.33 16.44 6.94
CA ARG A 142 -9.49 17.90 6.72
C ARG A 142 -10.22 18.26 5.43
N LYS A 143 -10.30 17.32 4.47
CA LYS A 143 -10.94 17.52 3.16
C LYS A 143 -12.34 16.88 3.09
N LEU A 144 -12.84 16.36 4.21
CA LEU A 144 -14.22 15.85 4.34
C LEU A 144 -15.19 16.98 4.62
#